data_AF-A0A936BS63-F1
#
_entry.id   AF-A0A936BS63-F1
#
_cell.length_a   1.000
_cell.length_b   1.000
_cell.length_c   1.000
_cell.angle_alpha   90.00
_cell.angle_beta   90.00
_cell.angle_gamma   90.00
#
_symmetry.space_group_name_H-M   'P 1'
#
loop_
_entity.id
_entity.type
_entity.pdbx_description
1 polymer ?
#
loop_
_entity_poly.entity_id
_entity_poly.type
_entity_poly.pdbx_seq_one_letter_code
_entity_poly.pdbx_strand_id
1 'polypeptide(L)'
;MILNQPGSGWGRLAEYVATQLSPAEIDGVWQFRTIKRDGRELGTVMLSRVDGEQQERRRIYTARFVHVLKGKERGKFEAALEEVGSGPVETLDSLLAGVRKRLEDEDPRPMPVAEWFPVADGAPRLG
;
A
#
# COMPACT_ATOMS: atom_id res chain seq x y z
N MET A 1 -5.22 10.43 -12.75
CA MET A 1 -4.21 9.54 -13.36
C MET A 1 -4.11 8.34 -12.44
N ILE A 2 -4.48 7.13 -12.89
CA ILE A 2 -4.44 5.92 -12.06
C ILE A 2 -2.97 5.61 -11.79
N LEU A 3 -2.54 5.83 -10.54
CA LEU A 3 -1.14 5.69 -10.14
C LEU A 3 -0.69 4.23 -10.05
N ASN A 4 -1.65 3.30 -10.03
CA ASN A 4 -1.40 1.88 -9.80
C ASN A 4 -1.70 1.01 -11.04
N GLN A 5 -0.94 1.21 -12.12
CA GLN A 5 -1.11 0.39 -13.32
C GLN A 5 -0.51 -1.02 -13.13
N PRO A 6 -1.13 -2.08 -13.67
CA PRO A 6 -0.56 -3.42 -13.71
C PRO A 6 0.88 -3.41 -14.25
N GLY A 7 1.79 -4.12 -13.58
CA GLY A 7 3.21 -4.16 -13.93
C GLY A 7 4.07 -2.97 -13.46
N SER A 8 3.48 -1.92 -12.89
CA SER A 8 4.23 -0.86 -12.20
C SER A 8 4.74 -1.34 -10.83
N GLY A 9 5.70 -0.62 -10.22
CA GLY A 9 6.19 -0.95 -8.88
C GLY A 9 5.08 -0.95 -7.82
N TRP A 10 4.14 0.00 -7.93
CA TRP A 10 2.94 0.03 -7.10
C TRP A 10 2.02 -1.18 -7.36
N GLY A 11 1.89 -1.59 -8.63
CA GLY A 11 0.95 -2.66 -9.00
C GLY A 11 1.42 -4.00 -8.45
N ARG A 12 2.73 -4.24 -8.57
CA ARG A 12 3.39 -5.41 -7.98
C ARG A 12 3.34 -5.38 -6.45
N LEU A 13 3.43 -4.20 -5.83
CA LEU A 13 3.22 -4.08 -4.39
C LEU A 13 1.77 -4.42 -4.01
N ALA A 14 0.80 -4.05 -4.84
CA ALA A 14 -0.60 -4.36 -4.60
C ALA A 14 -0.95 -5.83 -4.69
N GLU A 15 -0.43 -6.50 -5.71
CA GLU A 15 -0.50 -7.95 -5.81
C GLU A 15 0.12 -8.62 -4.58
N TYR A 16 1.32 -8.18 -4.16
CA TYR A 16 2.00 -8.72 -2.98
C TYR A 16 1.19 -8.53 -1.69
N VAL A 17 0.62 -7.34 -1.47
CA VAL A 17 -0.23 -7.08 -0.30
C VAL A 17 -1.48 -7.96 -0.32
N ALA A 18 -2.13 -8.12 -1.48
CA ALA A 18 -3.33 -8.94 -1.63
C ALA A 18 -3.09 -10.44 -1.35
N THR A 19 -1.85 -10.92 -1.42
CA THR A 19 -1.51 -12.29 -1.00
C THR A 19 -1.49 -12.49 0.52
N GLN A 20 -1.44 -11.41 1.30
CA GLN A 20 -1.29 -11.44 2.76
C GLN A 20 -2.48 -10.84 3.49
N LEU A 21 -3.12 -9.81 2.92
CA LEU A 21 -4.29 -9.14 3.47
C LEU A 21 -5.43 -9.20 2.46
N SER A 22 -6.64 -9.50 2.92
CA SER A 22 -7.83 -9.43 2.07
C SER A 22 -8.13 -7.98 1.71
N PRO A 23 -8.21 -7.61 0.42
CA PRO A 23 -8.58 -6.25 0.02
C PRO A 23 -9.95 -5.81 0.52
N ALA A 24 -10.86 -6.75 0.78
CA ALA A 24 -12.19 -6.47 1.32
C ALA A 24 -12.16 -5.97 2.78
N GLU A 25 -11.07 -6.23 3.50
CA GLU A 25 -10.88 -5.79 4.89
C GLU A 25 -10.14 -4.45 4.96
N ILE A 26 -9.64 -3.93 3.85
CA ILE A 26 -8.88 -2.68 3.82
C ILE A 26 -9.86 -1.51 3.67
N ASP A 27 -9.89 -0.63 4.68
CA ASP A 27 -10.77 0.55 4.72
C ASP A 27 -10.02 1.86 4.45
N GLY A 28 -8.70 1.83 4.37
CA GLY A 28 -7.89 3.03 4.08
C GLY A 28 -6.55 2.74 3.44
N VAL A 29 -6.16 3.60 2.49
CA VAL A 29 -4.87 3.56 1.80
C VAL A 29 -4.29 4.96 1.72
N TRP A 30 -3.03 5.13 2.12
CA TRP A 30 -2.30 6.38 2.01
C TRP A 30 -0.94 6.13 1.35
N GLN A 31 -0.79 6.62 0.13
CA GLN A 31 0.40 6.39 -0.68
C GLN A 31 1.37 7.56 -0.54
N PHE A 32 2.63 7.26 -0.21
CA PHE A 32 3.71 8.23 -0.22
C PHE A 32 4.23 8.43 -1.64
N ARG A 33 4.89 9.56 -1.89
CA ARG A 33 5.55 9.79 -3.18
C ARG A 33 6.59 8.69 -3.46
N THR A 34 6.71 8.32 -4.72
CA THR A 34 7.78 7.41 -5.15
C THR A 34 9.12 8.14 -5.14
N ILE A 35 10.14 7.51 -4.57
CA ILE A 35 11.52 8.02 -4.58
C ILE A 35 12.28 7.30 -5.67
N LYS A 36 12.87 8.05 -6.61
CA LYS A 36 13.75 7.51 -7.66
C LYS A 36 15.17 7.98 -7.42
N ARG A 37 16.05 7.05 -7.06
CA ARG A 37 17.46 7.34 -6.74
C ARG A 37 18.35 6.15 -7.09
N ASP A 38 19.54 6.42 -7.59
CA ASP A 38 20.58 5.40 -7.88
C ASP A 38 20.08 4.24 -8.76
N GLY A 39 19.24 4.56 -9.74
CA GLY A 39 18.66 3.57 -10.66
C GLY A 39 17.61 2.64 -10.01
N ARG A 40 17.08 3.01 -8.84
CA ARG A 40 16.03 2.29 -8.12
C ARG A 40 14.81 3.17 -7.94
N GLU A 41 13.66 2.51 -7.86
CA GLU A 41 12.38 3.10 -7.52
C GLU A 41 11.91 2.52 -6.19
N LEU A 42 11.59 3.38 -5.23
CA LEU A 42 11.12 3.01 -3.92
C LEU A 42 9.73 3.60 -3.71
N GLY A 43 8.81 2.78 -3.20
CA GLY A 43 7.47 3.22 -2.82
C GLY A 43 7.12 2.73 -1.43
N THR A 44 6.39 3.57 -0.69
CA THR A 44 5.82 3.25 0.63
C THR A 44 4.33 3.57 0.62
N VAL A 45 3.52 2.70 1.19
CA VAL A 45 2.08 2.89 1.38
C VAL A 45 1.71 2.48 2.80
N MET A 46 0.76 3.20 3.38
CA MET A 46 0.09 2.79 4.61
C MET A 46 -1.29 2.24 4.29
N LEU A 47 -1.66 1.20 5.03
CA LEU A 47 -2.94 0.52 4.90
C LEU A 47 -3.61 0.47 6.26
N SER A 48 -4.91 0.74 6.29
CA SER A 48 -5.77 0.46 7.44
C SER A 48 -6.64 -0.75 7.09
N ARG A 49 -6.67 -1.72 8.00
CA ARG A 49 -7.49 -2.92 7.91
C ARG A 49 -8.45 -2.97 9.08
N VAL A 50 -9.72 -3.23 8.81
CA VAL A 50 -10.71 -3.51 9.86
C VAL A 50 -10.40 -4.83 10.54
N ASP A 51 -10.56 -4.87 11.86
CA ASP A 51 -10.32 -6.04 12.70
C ASP A 51 -11.33 -6.07 13.86
N GLY A 52 -11.52 -7.26 14.43
CA GLY A 52 -12.52 -7.53 15.48
C GLY A 52 -13.90 -7.86 14.92
N GLU A 53 -14.72 -8.54 15.73
CA GLU A 53 -16.03 -9.09 15.33
C GLU A 53 -17.01 -8.02 14.83
N GLN A 54 -16.90 -6.80 15.36
CA GLN A 54 -17.74 -5.65 15.01
C GLN A 54 -16.99 -4.59 14.20
N GLN A 55 -15.83 -4.92 13.63
CA GLN A 55 -14.97 -3.97 12.91
C GLN A 55 -14.63 -2.72 13.72
N GLU A 56 -14.49 -2.87 15.03
CA GLU A 56 -14.26 -1.76 15.98
C GLU A 56 -12.77 -1.37 16.06
N ARG A 57 -11.87 -2.25 15.61
CA ARG A 57 -10.43 -2.04 15.65
C ARG A 57 -9.87 -1.86 14.25
N ARG A 58 -8.85 -1.02 14.13
CA ARG A 58 -8.04 -0.90 12.92
C ARG A 58 -6.65 -1.43 13.22
N ARG A 59 -6.13 -2.23 12.29
CA ARG A 59 -4.71 -2.55 12.21
C ARG A 59 -4.08 -1.72 11.12
N ILE A 60 -2.94 -1.13 11.45
CA ILE A 60 -2.20 -0.28 10.52
C ILE A 60 -1.00 -1.06 10.03
N TYR A 61 -0.86 -1.11 8.71
CA TYR A 61 0.27 -1.72 8.04
C TYR A 61 1.05 -0.67 7.26
N THR A 62 2.35 -0.88 7.15
CA THR A 62 3.20 -0.20 6.17
C THR A 62 3.69 -1.23 5.17
N ALA A 63 3.43 -0.99 3.89
CA ALA A 63 3.97 -1.80 2.80
C ALA A 63 4.96 -0.97 1.99
N ARG A 64 6.05 -1.60 1.55
CA ARG A 64 7.12 -0.94 0.80
C ARG A 64 7.62 -1.83 -0.31
N PHE A 65 8.10 -1.21 -1.38
CA PHE A 65 8.81 -1.91 -2.44
C PHE A 65 10.12 -1.22 -2.82
N VAL A 66 11.04 -2.00 -3.38
CA VAL A 66 12.21 -1.53 -4.12
C VAL A 66 12.22 -2.22 -5.48
N HIS A 67 12.25 -1.44 -6.55
CA HIS A 67 12.32 -1.91 -7.93
C HIS A 67 13.58 -1.38 -8.61
N VAL A 68 14.44 -2.29 -9.09
CA VAL A 68 15.70 -1.92 -9.75
C VAL A 68 15.47 -1.62 -11.23
N LEU A 69 15.66 -0.37 -11.64
CA LEU A 69 15.40 0.11 -13.00
C LEU A 69 16.62 0.02 -13.94
N LYS A 70 17.85 0.04 -13.41
CA LYS A 70 19.10 0.06 -14.18
C LYS A 70 20.17 -0.84 -13.55
N GLY A 71 21.15 -1.27 -14.35
CA GLY A 71 22.29 -2.08 -13.91
C GLY A 71 22.08 -3.59 -14.08
N LYS A 72 22.98 -4.40 -13.52
CA LYS A 72 22.97 -5.87 -13.66
C LYS A 72 21.73 -6.53 -13.05
N GLU A 73 21.22 -5.96 -11.97
CA GLU A 73 20.03 -6.45 -11.24
C GLU A 73 18.71 -5.85 -11.78
N ARG A 74 18.71 -5.28 -12.98
CA ARG A 74 17.51 -4.64 -13.56
C ARG A 74 16.33 -5.61 -13.58
N GLY A 75 15.17 -5.12 -13.13
CA GLY A 75 13.93 -5.90 -13.03
C GLY A 75 13.74 -6.59 -11.68
N LYS A 76 14.79 -6.64 -10.84
CA LYS A 76 14.66 -7.15 -9.46
C LYS A 76 13.65 -6.30 -8.69
N PHE A 77 12.74 -6.98 -8.00
CA PHE A 77 11.69 -6.38 -7.21
C PHE A 77 11.66 -7.05 -5.84
N GLU A 78 11.66 -6.22 -4.80
CA GLU A 78 11.55 -6.64 -3.41
C GLU A 78 10.37 -5.89 -2.79
N ALA A 79 9.53 -6.58 -2.03
CA ALA A 79 8.42 -5.99 -1.31
C ALA A 79 8.37 -6.52 0.13
N ALA A 80 7.88 -5.68 1.04
CA ALA A 80 7.69 -6.02 2.43
C ALA A 80 6.40 -5.39 2.95
N LEU A 81 5.74 -6.10 3.87
CA LEU A 81 4.55 -5.65 4.58
C LEU A 81 4.82 -5.81 6.09
N GLU A 82 4.53 -4.77 6.87
CA GLU A 82 4.80 -4.74 8.30
C GLU A 82 3.58 -4.17 9.05
N GLU A 83 3.12 -4.87 10.08
CA GLU A 83 2.11 -4.33 11.01
C GLU A 83 2.80 -3.34 11.95
N VAL A 84 2.40 -2.07 11.90
CA VAL A 84 3.04 -0.99 12.67
C VAL A 84 2.25 -0.61 13.92
N GLY A 85 1.01 -1.09 14.05
CA GLY A 85 0.20 -0.89 15.25
C GLY A 85 -1.26 -1.31 15.07
N SER A 86 -1.99 -1.28 16.18
CA SER A 86 -3.44 -1.47 16.20
C SER A 86 -4.07 -0.47 17.19
N GLY A 87 -5.28 -0.03 16.88
CA GLY A 87 -5.99 0.93 17.73
C GLY A 87 -7.48 1.03 17.41
N PRO A 88 -8.28 1.65 18.30
CA PRO A 88 -9.65 2.05 17.99
C PRO A 88 -9.67 3.02 16.81
N VAL A 89 -10.76 3.04 16.04
CA VAL A 89 -10.91 3.92 14.86
C VAL A 89 -10.63 5.40 15.15
N GLU A 90 -10.99 5.82 16.36
CA GLU A 90 -10.84 7.19 16.88
C GLU A 90 -9.37 7.65 16.94
N THR A 91 -8.43 6.71 16.93
CA THR A 91 -6.99 6.98 17.04
C THR A 91 -6.26 6.92 15.71
N LEU A 92 -6.96 6.64 14.60
CA LEU A 92 -6.37 6.51 13.26
C LEU A 92 -5.58 7.75 12.85
N ASP A 93 -6.11 8.95 13.08
CA ASP A 93 -5.41 10.21 12.76
C ASP A 93 -4.10 10.38 13.55
N SER A 94 -4.10 9.96 14.82
CA SER A 94 -2.91 10.00 15.67
C SER A 94 -1.86 8.97 15.24
N LEU A 95 -2.29 7.78 14.82
CA LEU A 95 -1.41 6.74 14.27
C LEU A 95 -0.81 7.18 12.92
N LEU A 96 -1.63 7.75 12.04
CA LEU A 96 -1.20 8.33 10.77
C LEU A 96 -0.17 9.44 11.01
N ALA A 97 -0.40 10.35 11.96
CA ALA A 97 0.55 11.38 12.33
C ALA A 97 1.89 10.82 12.85
N GLY A 98 1.85 9.73 13.63
CA GLY A 98 3.04 9.07 14.17
C GLY A 98 3.91 8.36 13.12
N VAL A 99 3.31 7.87 12.03
CA VAL A 99 4.08 7.30 10.90
C VAL A 99 4.62 8.40 9.98
N ARG A 100 3.84 9.46 9.72
CA ARG A 100 4.28 10.63 8.94
C ARG A 100 5.57 11.24 9.49
N LYS A 101 5.65 11.42 10.82
CA LYS A 101 6.84 11.97 11.48
C LYS A 101 8.12 11.15 11.27
N ARG A 102 8.03 9.87 10.92
CA ARG A 102 9.17 8.97 10.74
C ARG A 102 9.72 8.94 9.31
N LEU A 103 8.97 9.44 8.33
CA LEU A 103 9.26 9.26 6.90
C LEU A 103 9.80 10.50 6.18
N GLU A 104 10.04 11.61 6.88
CA GLU A 104 10.62 12.89 6.41
C GLU A 104 10.40 13.22 4.91
N ASP A 105 9.47 14.16 4.69
CA ASP A 105 9.10 14.87 3.45
C ASP A 105 7.92 14.34 2.60
N GLU A 106 6.83 15.12 2.70
CA GLU A 106 5.56 15.12 1.96
C GLU A 106 4.44 14.23 2.53
N ASP A 107 3.26 14.83 2.70
CA ASP A 107 2.07 14.15 3.25
C ASP A 107 1.63 13.01 2.32
N PRO A 108 1.34 11.81 2.87
CA PRO A 108 0.86 10.71 2.05
C PRO A 108 -0.52 11.03 1.51
N ARG A 109 -0.74 10.71 0.23
CA ARG A 109 -2.00 11.01 -0.46
C ARG A 109 -2.99 9.90 -0.19
N PRO A 110 -4.21 10.21 0.31
CA PRO A 110 -5.26 9.21 0.41
C PRO A 110 -5.61 8.70 -0.99
N MET A 111 -5.71 7.39 -1.12
CA MET A 111 -6.07 6.71 -2.36
C MET A 111 -7.34 5.90 -2.13
N PRO A 112 -8.32 5.91 -3.07
CA PRO A 112 -9.44 4.99 -3.00
C PRO A 112 -8.95 3.54 -3.02
N VAL A 113 -9.47 2.69 -2.12
CA VAL A 113 -9.07 1.27 -2.02
C VAL A 113 -9.23 0.56 -3.37
N ALA A 114 -10.34 0.82 -4.08
CA ALA A 114 -10.61 0.24 -5.40
C ALA A 114 -9.65 0.71 -6.51
N GLU A 115 -9.05 1.90 -6.39
CA GLU A 115 -8.02 2.37 -7.33
C GLU A 115 -6.66 1.76 -7.01
N TRP A 116 -6.40 1.45 -5.74
CA TRP A 116 -5.15 0.83 -5.32
C TRP A 116 -5.15 -0.68 -5.55
N PHE A 117 -6.29 -1.35 -5.35
CA PHE A 117 -6.53 -2.74 -5.72
C PHE A 117 -7.50 -2.80 -6.91
N PRO A 118 -7.03 -2.50 -8.14
CA PRO A 118 -7.88 -2.62 -9.30
C PRO A 118 -8.35 -4.06 -9.45
N VAL A 119 -9.65 -4.26 -9.59
CA VAL A 119 -10.21 -5.56 -9.97
C VAL A 119 -9.61 -5.92 -11.32
N ALA A 120 -9.01 -7.10 -11.45
CA ALA A 120 -8.56 -7.59 -12.74
C ALA A 120 -9.78 -7.67 -13.67
N ASP A 121 -9.83 -6.81 -14.70
CA ASP A 121 -10.83 -6.87 -15.76
C ASP A 121 -10.64 -8.18 -16.53
N GLY A 122 -11.29 -9.23 -16.04
CA GLY A 122 -11.14 -10.60 -16.56
C GLY A 122 -12.04 -11.64 -15.90
N ALA A 123 -12.89 -11.29 -14.94
CA ALA A 123 -13.95 -12.19 -14.50
C ALA A 123 -15.01 -12.25 -15.62
N PRO A 124 -15.29 -13.42 -16.22
CA PRO A 124 -16.38 -13.54 -17.18
C PRO A 124 -17.66 -13.15 -16.45
N ARG A 125 -18.34 -12.11 -16.95
CA ARG A 125 -19.74 -11.87 -16.60
C ARG A 125 -20.50 -13.04 -17.19
N LEU A 126 -20.74 -14.07 -16.39
CA LEU A 126 -21.69 -15.12 -16.74
C LEU A 126 -23.06 -14.44 -16.83
N GLY A 127 -23.53 -14.29 -18.07
CA GLY A 127 -24.93 -14.06 -18.38
C GLY A 127 -25.74 -15.34 -18.27
#